data_AF-A0A939U4E6-F1
#
_entry.id   AF-A0A939U4E6-F1
#
_cell.length_a   1.000
_cell.length_b   1.000
_cell.length_c   1.000
_cell.angle_alpha   90.00
_cell.angle_beta   90.00
_cell.angle_gamma   90.00
#
_symmetry.space_group_name_H-M   'P 1'
#
loop_
_entity.id
_entity.type
_entity.pdbx_description
1 polymer ?
#
loop_
_entity_poly.entity_id
_entity_poly.type
_entity_poly.pdbx_seq_one_letter_code
_entity_poly.pdbx_strand_id
1 'polypeptide(L)'
;DIILCDEKGYSFRAHSECKYCYNLIYNSAVQCLLHRFEAVKKTGAGRFRLDFTFEDAAETSLIIRELIRVTEGHACGLPTELMGLSLTNGHFNRGVE
;
A
#
# COMPACT_ATOMS: atom_id res chain seq x y z
N ASP A 1 6.41 -15.33 10.20
CA ASP A 1 6.35 -13.87 10.43
C ASP A 1 6.03 -13.58 11.87
N ILE A 2 6.72 -12.58 12.44
CA ILE A 2 6.46 -12.08 13.79
C ILE A 2 5.47 -10.93 13.67
N ILE A 3 4.42 -10.91 14.49
CA ILE A 3 3.50 -9.76 14.59
C ILE A 3 3.79 -9.03 15.89
N LEU A 4 4.16 -7.75 15.77
CA LEU A 4 4.36 -6.83 16.89
C LEU A 4 3.12 -5.96 17.03
N CYS A 5 2.73 -5.66 18.27
CA CYS A 5 1.63 -4.73 18.56
C CYS A 5 2.17 -3.56 19.37
N ASP A 6 1.84 -2.33 18.99
CA ASP A 6 2.20 -1.15 19.78
C ASP A 6 1.17 -0.85 20.87
N GLU A 7 1.47 0.13 21.72
CA GLU A 7 0.57 0.59 22.79
C GLU A 7 -0.75 1.20 22.29
N LYS A 8 -0.80 1.58 21.01
CA LYS A 8 -1.97 2.17 20.35
C LYS A 8 -2.82 1.11 19.64
N GLY A 9 -2.40 -0.16 19.66
CA GLY A 9 -3.10 -1.28 19.05
C GLY A 9 -2.79 -1.51 17.57
N TYR A 10 -1.78 -0.83 17.00
CA TYR A 10 -1.36 -1.08 15.62
C TYR A 10 -0.52 -2.35 15.54
N SER A 11 -0.81 -3.17 14.53
CA SER A 11 -0.06 -4.39 14.24
C SER A 11 1.00 -4.14 13.17
N PHE A 12 2.23 -4.59 13.43
CA PHE A 12 3.38 -4.47 12.52
C PHE A 12 3.92 -5.86 12.23
N ARG A 13 4.15 -6.15 10.95
CA ARG A 13 4.81 -7.38 10.54
C ARG A 13 6.32 -7.21 10.67
N ALA A 14 7.00 -8.18 11.26
CA ALA A 14 8.44 -8.20 11.41
C ALA A 14 9.05 -9.48 10.82
N HIS A 15 10.17 -9.31 10.12
CA HIS A 15 10.98 -10.37 9.55
C HIS A 15 12.37 -10.36 10.18
N SER A 16 12.82 -11.51 10.68
CA SER A 16 14.15 -11.65 11.26
C SER A 16 15.17 -12.01 10.17
N GLU A 17 16.11 -11.11 9.90
CA GLU A 17 17.22 -11.31 8.99
C GLU A 17 18.42 -11.91 9.74
N CYS A 18 18.53 -13.23 9.68
CA CYS A 18 19.54 -13.98 10.43
C CYS A 18 20.97 -13.74 9.92
N LYS A 19 21.16 -13.41 8.64
CA LYS A 19 22.50 -13.26 8.05
C LYS A 19 23.28 -12.09 8.67
N TYR A 20 22.56 -11.04 9.05
CA TYR A 20 23.15 -9.79 9.55
C TYR A 20 22.63 -9.40 10.95
N CYS A 21 21.84 -10.27 11.60
CA CYS A 21 21.34 -10.12 12.97
C CYS A 21 20.54 -8.82 13.19
N TYR A 22 19.50 -8.60 12.38
CA TYR A 22 18.53 -7.52 12.60
C TYR A 22 17.10 -7.95 12.25
N ASN A 23 16.13 -7.12 12.65
CA ASN A 23 14.73 -7.29 12.25
C ASN A 23 14.32 -6.19 11.26
N LEU A 24 13.62 -6.57 10.20
CA LEU A 24 12.89 -5.64 9.33
C LEU A 24 11.47 -5.51 9.87
N ILE A 25 11.08 -4.32 10.28
CA ILE A 25 9.72 -4.02 10.73
C ILE A 25 9.02 -3.25 9.60
N TYR A 26 7.94 -3.83 9.08
CA TYR A 26 7.12 -3.23 8.03
C TYR A 26 6.05 -2.34 8.64
N ASN A 27 5.68 -1.27 7.91
CA ASN A 27 4.68 -0.33 8.36
C ASN A 27 3.30 -1.02 8.55
N SER A 28 2.54 -0.56 9.53
CA SER A 28 1.19 -1.07 9.82
C SER A 28 0.13 -0.62 8.80
N ALA A 29 0.45 0.40 7.99
CA ALA A 29 -0.43 0.90 6.92
C ALA A 29 0.19 0.70 5.53
N VAL A 30 -0.62 0.23 4.59
CA VAL A 30 -0.26 0.05 3.19
C VAL A 30 -0.31 1.38 2.46
N GLN A 31 0.73 1.70 1.68
CA GLN A 31 0.72 2.91 0.88
C GLN A 31 -0.16 2.73 -0.37
N CYS A 32 -1.24 3.49 -0.48
CA CYS A 32 -2.16 3.41 -1.61
C CYS A 32 -2.69 4.78 -2.02
N LEU A 33 -2.48 5.14 -3.30
CA LEU A 33 -2.92 6.41 -3.89
C LEU A 33 -4.03 6.26 -4.93
N LEU A 34 -4.61 5.07 -5.06
CA LEU A 34 -5.63 4.77 -6.08
C LEU A 34 -6.86 5.68 -5.97
N HIS A 35 -7.34 5.95 -4.76
CA HIS A 35 -8.47 6.87 -4.56
C HIS A 35 -8.18 8.33 -4.97
N ARG A 36 -6.91 8.66 -5.29
CA ARG A 36 -6.45 9.97 -5.74
C ARG A 36 -5.79 9.92 -7.10
N PHE A 37 -6.13 8.92 -7.89
CA PHE A 37 -5.47 8.65 -9.16
C PHE A 37 -5.44 9.86 -10.09
N GLU A 38 -6.49 10.69 -10.12
CA GLU A 38 -6.50 11.93 -10.92
C GLU A 38 -5.48 12.99 -10.43
N ALA A 39 -5.26 13.11 -9.12
CA ALA A 39 -4.21 13.97 -8.59
C ALA A 39 -2.82 13.42 -8.92
N VAL A 40 -2.67 12.09 -8.84
CA VAL A 40 -1.43 11.39 -9.20
C VAL A 40 -1.12 11.57 -10.69
N LYS A 41 -2.10 11.45 -11.59
CA LYS A 41 -1.93 11.73 -13.03
C LYS A 41 -1.43 13.15 -13.30
N LYS A 42 -1.97 14.14 -12.58
CA LYS A 42 -1.58 15.56 -12.73
C LYS A 42 -0.14 15.86 -12.33
N THR A 43 0.55 14.95 -11.63
CA THR A 43 1.98 15.09 -11.34
C THR A 43 2.87 14.94 -12.58
N GLY A 44 2.33 14.40 -13.69
CA GLY A 44 3.11 14.13 -14.91
C GLY A 44 3.98 12.87 -14.82
N ALA A 45 3.78 12.02 -13.81
CA ALA A 45 4.48 10.75 -13.68
C ALA A 45 4.24 9.86 -14.92
N GLY A 46 5.32 9.45 -15.59
CA GLY A 46 5.23 8.62 -16.79
C GLY A 46 5.01 7.13 -16.53
N ARG A 47 5.21 6.67 -15.29
CA ARG A 47 5.05 5.28 -14.87
C ARG A 47 4.56 5.20 -13.43
N PHE A 48 3.76 4.18 -13.14
CA PHE A 48 3.35 3.81 -11.80
C PHE A 48 3.92 2.44 -11.45
N ARG A 49 4.31 2.25 -10.18
CA ARG A 49 4.79 0.96 -9.66
C ARG A 49 3.74 0.38 -8.74
N LEU A 50 3.41 -0.89 -8.97
CA LEU A 50 2.78 -1.74 -7.98
C LEU A 50 3.89 -2.50 -7.25
N ASP A 51 3.83 -2.52 -5.93
CA ASP A 51 4.82 -3.17 -5.09
C ASP A 51 4.09 -4.04 -4.07
N PHE A 52 4.32 -5.35 -4.14
CA PHE A 52 3.69 -6.35 -3.29
C PHE A 52 4.77 -6.99 -2.44
N THR A 53 4.48 -7.20 -1.16
CA THR A 53 5.44 -7.74 -0.19
C THR A 53 4.94 -9.04 0.43
N PHE A 54 3.66 -9.08 0.78
CA PHE A 54 3.07 -10.20 1.53
C PHE A 54 1.78 -10.73 0.94
N GLU A 55 1.23 -10.01 -0.03
CA GLU A 55 0.00 -10.33 -0.72
C GLU A 55 0.15 -11.65 -1.47
N ASP A 56 -0.85 -12.51 -1.35
CA ASP A 56 -0.90 -13.75 -2.10
C ASP A 56 -1.33 -13.51 -3.57
N ALA A 57 -1.41 -14.59 -4.35
CA ALA A 57 -1.79 -14.51 -5.75
C ALA A 57 -3.23 -13.98 -5.97
N ALA A 58 -4.16 -14.31 -5.08
CA ALA A 58 -5.55 -13.87 -5.17
C ALA A 58 -5.68 -12.39 -4.81
N GLU A 59 -5.04 -11.96 -3.72
CA GLU A 59 -4.96 -10.57 -3.27
C GLU A 59 -4.29 -9.70 -4.34
N THR A 60 -3.16 -10.13 -4.88
CA THR A 60 -2.43 -9.43 -5.95
C THR A 60 -3.29 -9.27 -7.20
N SER A 61 -3.95 -10.35 -7.65
CA SER A 61 -4.82 -10.31 -8.83
C SER A 61 -6.00 -9.36 -8.64
N LEU A 62 -6.56 -9.33 -7.43
CA LEU A 62 -7.62 -8.42 -7.06
C LEU A 62 -7.15 -6.96 -7.14
N ILE A 63 -6.02 -6.64 -6.50
CA ILE A 63 -5.46 -5.27 -6.49
C ILE A 63 -5.19 -4.78 -7.91
N ILE A 64 -4.61 -5.63 -8.76
CA ILE A 64 -4.33 -5.30 -10.17
C ILE A 64 -5.62 -4.98 -10.93
N ARG A 65 -6.65 -5.82 -10.78
CA ARG A 65 -7.95 -5.61 -11.45
C ARG A 65 -8.58 -4.28 -11.06
N GLU A 66 -8.58 -3.96 -9.77
CA GLU A 66 -9.17 -2.72 -9.30
C GLU A 66 -8.35 -1.49 -9.73
N LEU A 67 -7.02 -1.61 -9.79
CA LEU A 67 -6.18 -0.57 -10.38
C LEU A 67 -6.56 -0.32 -11.85
N ILE A 68 -6.70 -1.38 -12.66
CA ILE A 68 -7.09 -1.25 -14.07
C ILE A 68 -8.42 -0.50 -14.19
N ARG A 69 -9.43 -0.89 -13.41
CA ARG A 69 -10.75 -0.22 -13.39
C ARG A 69 -10.67 1.26 -13.07
N VAL A 70 -9.90 1.63 -12.04
CA VAL A 70 -9.67 3.04 -11.68
C VAL A 70 -8.95 3.76 -12.82
N THR A 71 -7.95 3.12 -13.43
CA THR A 71 -7.17 3.76 -14.50
C THR A 71 -7.92 4.00 -15.79
N GLU A 72 -8.85 3.10 -16.12
CA GLU A 72 -9.75 3.20 -17.28
C GLU A 72 -10.97 4.10 -17.02
N GLY A 73 -11.14 4.61 -15.79
CA GLY A 73 -12.27 5.45 -15.40
C GLY A 73 -13.56 4.67 -15.15
N HIS A 74 -13.49 3.34 -15.03
CA HIS A 74 -14.61 2.47 -14.69
C HIS A 74 -14.96 2.46 -13.19
N ALA A 75 -14.10 3.03 -12.34
CA ALA A 75 -14.31 3.15 -10.90
C ALA A 75 -13.74 4.46 -10.35
N CYS A 76 -14.38 5.00 -9.30
CA CYS A 76 -13.87 6.14 -8.55
C CYS A 76 -13.76 5.80 -7.06
N GLY A 77 -12.68 6.26 -6.41
CA GLY A 77 -12.44 6.02 -4.99
C GLY A 77 -11.66 4.75 -4.70
N LEU A 78 -11.73 4.31 -3.44
CA LEU A 78 -11.01 3.15 -2.94
C LEU A 78 -11.84 1.87 -3.19
N PRO A 79 -11.28 0.81 -3.79
CA PRO A 79 -11.99 -0.45 -3.95
C PRO A 79 -12.49 -0.99 -2.61
N THR A 80 -13.71 -1.54 -2.60
CA THR A 80 -14.37 -2.04 -1.38
C THR A 80 -13.53 -3.09 -0.66
N GLU A 81 -12.81 -3.90 -1.43
CA GLU A 81 -11.95 -4.97 -0.95
C GLU A 81 -10.67 -4.45 -0.27
N LEU A 82 -10.32 -3.18 -0.50
CA LEU A 82 -9.22 -2.49 0.20
C LEU A 82 -9.71 -1.67 1.40
N MET A 83 -11.02 -1.55 1.64
CA MET A 83 -11.56 -0.76 2.75
C MET A 83 -11.25 -1.34 4.15
N GLY A 84 -10.95 -2.63 4.24
CA GLY A 84 -10.55 -3.28 5.49
C GLY A 84 -9.07 -3.08 5.86
N LEU A 85 -8.27 -2.52 4.94
CA LEU A 85 -6.85 -2.30 5.15
C LEU A 85 -6.61 -0.91 5.75
N SER A 86 -5.65 -0.82 6.68
CA SER A 86 -5.13 0.47 7.12
C SER A 86 -4.31 1.07 5.97
N LEU A 87 -4.78 2.17 5.39
CA LEU A 87 -4.13 2.80 4.24
C LEU A 87 -3.50 4.14 4.60
N THR A 88 -2.37 4.42 3.96
CA THR A 88 -1.69 5.71 4.05
C THR A 88 -1.43 6.30 2.67
N ASN A 89 -1.55 7.62 2.56
CA ASN A 89 -1.12 8.38 1.37
C ASN A 89 0.41 8.59 1.33
N GLY A 90 1.14 8.08 2.33
CA GLY A 90 2.54 8.41 2.54
C GLY A 90 2.73 9.92 2.63
N HIS A 91 3.78 10.42 1.97
CA HIS A 91 4.09 11.85 1.91
C HIS A 91 3.50 12.58 0.70
N PHE A 92 2.54 11.99 -0.02
CA PHE A 92 2.02 12.58 -1.25
C PHE A 92 1.45 14.00 -1.08
N ASN A 93 0.90 14.34 0.09
CA ASN A 93 0.40 15.70 0.39
C ASN A 93 1.39 16.61 1.11
N ARG A 94 2.42 16.04 1.74
CA ARG A 94 3.22 16.77 2.74
C ARG A 94 4.42 17.50 2.14
N GLY A 95 4.63 17.42 0.83
CA GLY A 95 5.89 17.85 0.23
C GLY A 95 7.05 16.99 0.74
N VAL A 96 8.24 17.23 0.22
CA VAL A 96 9.48 16.77 0.85
C VAL A 96 10.01 17.99 1.59
N GLU A 97 10.21 17.89 2.91
CA GLU A 97 10.98 18.91 3.66
C GLU A 97 12.46 18.85 3.28
#